data_AF-A0A179F8K0-F1
#
_entry.id   AF-A0A179F8K0-F1
#
_cell.length_a   1.000
_cell.length_b   1.000
_cell.length_c   1.000
_cell.angle_alpha   90.00
_cell.angle_beta   90.00
_cell.angle_gamma   90.00
#
_symmetry.space_group_name_H-M   'P 1'
#
loop_
_entity.id
_entity.type
_entity.pdbx_description
1 polymer ?
#
loop_
_entity_poly.entity_id
_entity_poly.type
_entity_poly.pdbx_seq_one_letter_code
_entity_poly.pdbx_strand_id
1 'polypeptide(L)'
;MWYIAGIPIVGRNYGLVVSGFLFTSVAVLAVLLRVFTRVFLVKNVGIDDYFIAASMFGTIAFLTAVVHQIKYGLGNAVDPSIIQDFLKSLLATVVAYSFTHLAVKFSILFQCKRIFVEKSAQRIFLGLLIWMTAYGLFCFWSSIITCVPVAKYWDDSIPGGCIDRSNLHYALAGFNIVNDIALLVAPIPYLKNLQIPRKAKMVLIAVFACGGFACIVAIIRLHSLYVNNSAPINEQPIKGVDIALWSGLEINVAIICACVPALKPLFVKFFPRLISSLGGDSAKRSRTGRSTQGSLPLRSFDHRNHYERERKQPGIEIQVRQSFEMKTMATDGDNDSEKNLVTAHEGWKTECYADGANTRVPSTDRHEAPTV
;
A
#
# COMPACT_ATOMS: atom_id res chain seq x y z
N MET A 1 34.74 -13.83 16.56
CA MET A 1 33.61 -12.96 16.95
C MET A 1 33.17 -12.16 15.74
N TRP A 2 31.87 -11.97 15.52
CA TRP A 2 31.37 -11.11 14.45
C TRP A 2 31.36 -9.66 14.93
N TYR A 3 31.77 -8.74 14.05
CA TYR A 3 31.75 -7.31 14.32
C TYR A 3 30.91 -6.59 13.27
N ILE A 4 30.06 -5.66 13.72
CA ILE A 4 29.37 -4.72 12.83
C ILE A 4 29.71 -3.32 13.32
N ALA A 5 30.27 -2.49 12.45
CA ALA A 5 30.70 -1.13 12.78
C ALA A 5 31.54 -1.03 14.07
N GLY A 6 32.40 -2.03 14.33
CA GLY A 6 33.25 -2.10 15.53
C GLY A 6 32.58 -2.65 16.79
N ILE A 7 31.32 -3.08 16.73
CA ILE A 7 30.56 -3.61 17.87
C ILE A 7 30.65 -5.14 17.90
N PRO A 8 31.10 -5.77 19.01
CA PRO A 8 31.14 -7.22 19.13
C PRO A 8 29.73 -7.79 19.28
N ILE A 9 29.38 -8.79 18.47
CA ILE A 9 28.06 -9.42 18.46
C ILE A 9 28.11 -10.75 19.20
N VAL A 10 27.27 -10.87 20.22
CA VAL A 10 27.03 -12.10 20.98
C VAL A 10 26.31 -13.12 20.10
N GLY A 11 26.60 -14.41 20.26
CA GLY A 11 25.98 -15.47 19.46
C GLY A 11 24.45 -15.44 19.38
N ARG A 12 23.77 -15.00 20.47
CA ARG A 12 22.32 -14.84 20.51
C ARG A 12 21.79 -13.77 19.54
N ASN A 13 22.58 -12.74 19.24
CA ASN A 13 22.17 -11.63 18.39
C ASN A 13 22.38 -11.92 16.89
N TYR A 14 23.03 -13.03 16.52
CA TYR A 14 23.27 -13.36 15.11
C TYR A 14 21.98 -13.46 14.31
N GLY A 15 20.96 -14.15 14.85
CA GLY A 15 19.65 -14.27 14.20
C GLY A 15 18.97 -12.91 14.00
N LEU A 16 18.98 -12.06 15.02
CA LEU A 16 18.42 -10.71 15.00
C LEU A 16 19.08 -9.84 13.93
N VAL A 17 20.41 -9.84 13.89
CA VAL A 17 21.20 -9.03 12.96
C VAL A 17 21.01 -9.50 11.52
N VAL A 18 21.19 -10.80 11.26
CA VAL A 18 21.08 -11.37 9.91
C VAL A 18 19.67 -11.15 9.36
N SER A 19 18.64 -11.46 10.15
CA SER A 19 17.25 -11.22 9.73
C SER A 19 16.95 -9.73 9.53
N GLY A 20 17.39 -8.86 10.45
CA GLY A 20 17.20 -7.42 10.34
C GLY A 20 17.75 -6.85 9.03
N PHE A 21 19.02 -7.12 8.71
CA PHE A 21 19.62 -6.62 7.46
C PHE A 21 18.97 -7.22 6.21
N LEU A 22 18.66 -8.53 6.21
CA LEU A 22 18.02 -9.19 5.07
C LEU A 22 16.62 -8.63 4.79
N PHE A 23 15.75 -8.61 5.79
CA PHE A 23 14.37 -8.15 5.61
C PHE A 23 14.30 -6.65 5.30
N THR A 24 15.14 -5.83 5.93
CA THR A 24 15.22 -4.40 5.60
C THR A 24 15.72 -4.19 4.17
N SER A 25 16.70 -4.95 3.69
CA SER A 25 17.17 -4.85 2.30
C SER A 25 16.08 -5.22 1.30
N VAL A 26 15.30 -6.27 1.57
CA VAL A 26 14.15 -6.66 0.74
C VAL A 26 13.06 -5.59 0.78
N ALA A 27 12.79 -4.98 1.95
CA ALA A 27 11.84 -3.89 2.08
C ALA A 27 12.27 -2.63 1.29
N VAL A 28 13.55 -2.27 1.34
CA VAL A 28 14.12 -1.17 0.53
C VAL A 28 13.88 -1.44 -0.95
N LEU A 29 14.22 -2.65 -1.43
CA LEU A 29 14.01 -3.01 -2.83
C LEU A 29 12.53 -2.94 -3.23
N ALA A 30 11.63 -3.45 -2.38
CA ALA A 30 10.19 -3.42 -2.63
C ALA A 30 9.65 -1.99 -2.74
N VAL A 31 10.10 -1.07 -1.86
CA VAL A 31 9.70 0.33 -1.90
C VAL A 31 10.29 1.06 -3.11
N LEU A 32 11.55 0.81 -3.46
CA LEU A 32 12.16 1.37 -4.67
C LEU A 32 11.39 0.96 -5.93
N LEU A 33 11.06 -0.34 -6.05
CA LEU A 33 10.25 -0.84 -7.16
C LEU A 33 8.85 -0.22 -7.18
N ARG A 34 8.23 -0.04 -6.00
CA ARG A 34 6.94 0.63 -5.88
C ARG A 34 7.00 2.07 -6.35
N VAL A 35 7.98 2.85 -5.86
CA VAL A 35 8.17 4.26 -6.24
C VAL A 35 8.46 4.37 -7.73
N PHE A 36 9.34 3.53 -8.27
CA PHE A 36 9.62 3.47 -9.71
C PHE A 36 8.34 3.21 -10.52
N THR A 37 7.52 2.27 -10.06
CA THR A 37 6.25 1.94 -10.71
C THR A 37 5.26 3.10 -10.68
N ARG A 38 5.14 3.79 -9.54
CA ARG A 38 4.18 4.90 -9.39
C ARG A 38 4.60 6.15 -10.14
N VAL A 39 5.90 6.46 -10.15
CA VAL A 39 6.46 7.66 -10.79
C VAL A 39 6.58 7.47 -12.29
N PHE A 40 7.19 6.38 -12.76
CA PHE A 40 7.54 6.23 -14.18
C PHE A 40 6.52 5.42 -14.99
N LEU A 41 5.95 4.35 -14.42
CA LEU A 41 5.03 3.47 -15.16
C LEU A 41 3.58 3.99 -15.11
N VAL A 42 3.08 4.31 -13.92
CA VAL A 42 1.67 4.74 -13.71
C VAL A 42 1.53 6.26 -13.77
N LYS A 43 2.61 7.02 -13.50
CA LYS A 43 2.63 8.49 -13.45
C LYS A 43 1.54 9.08 -12.55
N ASN A 44 1.26 8.43 -11.41
CA ASN A 44 0.21 8.84 -10.48
C ASN A 44 0.59 8.50 -9.04
N VAL A 45 1.37 9.40 -8.43
CA VAL A 45 1.82 9.33 -7.04
C VAL A 45 0.65 9.64 -6.11
N GLY A 46 0.38 8.75 -5.16
CA GLY A 46 -0.67 8.96 -4.17
C GLY A 46 -0.11 9.33 -2.79
N ILE A 47 -1.01 9.74 -1.89
CA ILE A 47 -0.68 9.98 -0.47
C ILE A 47 -0.09 8.71 0.17
N ASP A 48 -0.54 7.52 -0.27
CA ASP A 48 -0.02 6.22 0.15
C ASP A 48 1.50 6.07 -0.07
N ASP A 49 2.04 6.70 -1.13
CA ASP A 49 3.46 6.60 -1.47
C ASP A 49 4.36 7.46 -0.57
N TYR A 50 3.83 8.51 0.06
CA TYR A 50 4.58 9.29 1.06
C TYR A 50 4.65 8.55 2.40
N PHE A 51 3.55 7.93 2.82
CA PHE A 51 3.52 7.14 4.05
C PHE A 51 4.41 5.90 3.96
N ILE A 52 4.48 5.23 2.81
CA ILE A 52 5.41 4.10 2.66
C ILE A 52 6.87 4.58 2.69
N ALA A 53 7.20 5.73 2.10
CA ALA A 53 8.52 6.32 2.21
C ALA A 53 8.86 6.70 3.65
N ALA A 54 7.91 7.28 4.40
CA ALA A 54 8.07 7.54 5.83
C ALA A 54 8.34 6.25 6.63
N SER A 55 7.62 5.16 6.34
CA SER A 55 7.89 3.87 6.99
C SER A 55 9.28 3.32 6.66
N MET A 56 9.85 3.62 5.48
CA MET A 56 11.24 3.24 5.18
C MET A 56 12.25 3.96 6.06
N PHE A 57 12.09 5.27 6.28
CA PHE A 57 12.94 5.98 7.23
C PHE A 57 12.79 5.41 8.64
N GLY A 58 11.57 5.07 9.04
CA GLY A 58 11.28 4.44 10.33
C GLY A 58 11.95 3.08 10.52
N THR A 59 11.89 2.17 9.54
CA THR A 59 12.53 0.83 9.67
C THR A 59 14.06 0.93 9.69
N ILE A 60 14.65 1.88 8.96
CA ILE A 60 16.09 2.15 9.03
C ILE A 60 16.45 2.69 10.42
N ALA A 61 15.69 3.65 10.95
CA ALA A 61 15.88 4.16 12.30
C ALA A 61 15.77 3.04 13.35
N PHE A 62 14.77 2.16 13.21
CA PHE A 62 14.61 0.99 14.06
C PHE A 62 15.85 0.07 14.02
N LEU A 63 16.33 -0.29 12.82
CA LEU A 63 17.52 -1.13 12.67
C LEU A 63 18.75 -0.49 13.33
N THR A 64 18.95 0.82 13.13
CA THR A 64 20.07 1.55 13.75
C THR A 64 19.96 1.62 15.27
N ALA A 65 18.77 1.79 15.81
CA ALA A 65 18.51 1.82 17.24
C ALA A 65 18.76 0.44 17.88
N VAL A 66 18.36 -0.65 17.21
CA VAL A 66 18.64 -2.03 17.64
C VAL A 66 20.14 -2.31 17.65
N VAL A 67 20.89 -1.85 16.64
CA VAL A 67 22.36 -2.01 16.63
C VAL A 67 23.02 -1.27 17.81
N HIS A 68 22.53 -0.07 18.15
CA HIS A 68 22.97 0.63 19.37
C HIS A 68 22.57 -0.12 20.63
N GLN A 69 21.37 -0.69 20.67
CA GLN A 69 20.91 -1.48 21.80
C GLN A 69 21.79 -2.72 22.03
N ILE A 70 22.24 -3.38 20.96
CA ILE A 70 23.22 -4.48 21.00
C ILE A 70 24.55 -4.00 21.59
N LYS A 71 25.03 -2.82 21.19
CA LYS A 71 26.26 -2.22 21.74
C LYS A 71 26.19 -2.02 23.25
N TYR A 72 25.02 -1.64 23.77
CA TYR A 72 24.81 -1.37 25.20
C TYR A 72 24.30 -2.59 25.99
N GLY A 73 24.37 -3.80 25.43
CA GLY A 73 24.17 -5.04 26.19
C GLY A 73 22.91 -5.84 25.86
N LEU A 74 22.17 -5.54 24.78
CA LEU A 74 21.09 -6.44 24.31
C LEU A 74 21.64 -7.84 24.04
N GLY A 75 21.04 -8.87 24.64
CA GLY A 75 21.47 -10.26 24.52
C GLY A 75 22.48 -10.74 25.57
N ASN A 76 22.97 -9.86 26.44
CA ASN A 76 23.88 -10.14 27.57
C ASN A 76 23.35 -9.51 28.88
N ALA A 77 24.02 -9.77 30.01
CA ALA A 77 23.80 -8.97 31.23
C ALA A 77 24.26 -7.53 30.97
N VAL A 78 23.38 -6.56 31.28
CA VAL A 78 23.66 -5.13 31.09
C VAL A 78 24.40 -4.60 32.32
N ASP A 79 25.59 -4.03 32.11
CA ASP A 79 26.34 -3.40 33.20
C ASP A 79 25.60 -2.15 33.72
N PRO A 80 25.55 -1.92 35.05
CA PRO A 80 24.87 -0.74 35.62
C PRO A 80 25.39 0.60 35.11
N SER A 81 26.65 0.68 34.66
CA SER A 81 27.26 1.90 34.15
C SER A 81 26.76 2.33 32.77
N ILE A 82 26.27 1.39 31.95
CA ILE A 82 25.79 1.63 30.58
C ILE A 82 24.27 1.51 30.45
N ILE A 83 23.57 1.23 31.56
CA ILE A 83 22.12 0.99 31.57
C ILE A 83 21.32 2.19 31.05
N GLN A 84 21.78 3.41 31.31
CA GLN A 84 21.10 4.63 30.84
C GLN A 84 21.10 4.70 29.31
N ASP A 85 22.22 4.38 28.66
CA ASP A 85 22.34 4.41 27.21
C ASP A 85 21.61 3.24 26.53
N PHE A 86 21.55 2.10 27.22
CA PHE A 86 20.65 0.99 26.84
C PHE A 86 19.18 1.43 26.86
N LEU A 87 18.72 2.09 27.93
CA LEU A 87 17.34 2.57 28.05
C LEU A 87 16.99 3.64 27.02
N LYS A 88 17.90 4.58 26.74
CA LYS A 88 17.73 5.56 25.65
C LYS A 88 17.58 4.87 24.29
N SER A 89 18.40 3.84 24.02
CA SER A 89 18.33 3.06 22.79
C SER A 89 17.06 2.22 22.69
N LEU A 90 16.57 1.68 23.82
CA LEU A 90 15.30 0.99 23.92
C LEU A 90 14.14 1.94 23.58
N LEU A 91 14.12 3.14 24.16
CA LEU A 91 13.11 4.15 23.87
C LEU A 91 13.11 4.53 22.38
N ALA A 92 14.28 4.77 21.80
CA ALA A 92 14.43 5.04 20.37
C ALA A 92 13.88 3.89 19.51
N THR A 93 14.12 2.64 19.91
CA THR A 93 13.62 1.44 19.22
C THR A 93 12.09 1.38 19.27
N VAL A 94 11.48 1.63 20.44
CA VAL A 94 10.01 1.63 20.62
C VAL A 94 9.34 2.73 19.80
N VAL A 95 9.92 3.94 19.80
CA VAL A 95 9.39 5.07 19.03
C VAL A 95 9.51 4.81 17.52
N ALA A 96 10.67 4.35 17.05
CA ALA A 96 10.88 4.03 15.63
C ALA A 96 9.96 2.89 15.17
N TYR A 97 9.79 1.85 15.98
CA TYR A 97 8.85 0.77 15.74
C TYR A 97 7.41 1.31 15.59
N SER A 98 6.93 2.07 16.57
CA SER A 98 5.55 2.58 16.60
C SER A 98 5.27 3.51 15.43
N PHE A 99 6.21 4.40 15.11
CA PHE A 99 6.12 5.29 13.95
C PHE A 99 6.04 4.50 12.63
N THR A 100 6.93 3.52 12.44
CA THR A 100 6.97 2.69 11.23
C THR A 100 5.67 1.92 11.05
N HIS A 101 5.19 1.30 12.14
CA HIS A 101 3.97 0.51 12.16
C HIS A 101 2.73 1.34 11.84
N LEU A 102 2.65 2.56 12.37
CA LEU A 102 1.56 3.48 12.08
C LEU A 102 1.63 3.98 10.62
N ALA A 103 2.81 4.36 10.14
CA ALA A 103 3.02 4.85 8.78
C ALA A 103 2.64 3.80 7.72
N VAL A 104 3.02 2.53 7.92
CA VAL A 104 2.67 1.47 6.97
C VAL A 104 1.16 1.19 6.95
N LYS A 105 0.48 1.24 8.11
CA LYS A 105 -0.98 1.10 8.20
C LYS A 105 -1.71 2.23 7.49
N PHE A 106 -1.24 3.48 7.63
CA PHE A 106 -1.78 4.60 6.86
C PHE A 106 -1.59 4.40 5.36
N SER A 107 -0.41 3.99 4.90
CA SER A 107 -0.15 3.66 3.49
C SER A 107 -1.16 2.63 2.96
N ILE A 108 -1.38 1.53 3.70
CA ILE A 108 -2.34 0.49 3.33
C ILE A 108 -3.77 1.05 3.27
N LEU A 109 -4.20 1.83 4.28
CA LEU A 109 -5.54 2.41 4.31
C LEU A 109 -5.81 3.36 3.13
N PHE A 110 -4.87 4.26 2.84
CA PHE A 110 -4.99 5.16 1.68
C PHE A 110 -4.99 4.38 0.36
N GLN A 111 -4.16 3.35 0.25
CA GLN A 111 -4.13 2.48 -0.91
C GLN A 111 -5.45 1.71 -1.10
N CYS A 112 -6.00 1.13 -0.03
CA CYS A 112 -7.30 0.46 -0.04
C CYS A 112 -8.43 1.43 -0.43
N LYS A 113 -8.46 2.64 0.17
CA LYS A 113 -9.44 3.68 -0.18
C LYS A 113 -9.36 4.10 -1.66
N ARG A 114 -8.17 4.04 -2.27
CA ARG A 114 -7.96 4.32 -3.69
C ARG A 114 -8.37 3.16 -4.61
N ILE A 115 -8.23 1.92 -4.15
CA ILE A 115 -8.60 0.72 -4.92
C ILE A 115 -10.12 0.50 -4.90
N PHE A 116 -10.76 0.68 -3.74
CA PHE A 116 -12.19 0.46 -3.56
C PHE A 116 -12.96 1.77 -3.77
N VAL A 117 -13.61 1.90 -4.93
CA VAL A 117 -14.39 3.10 -5.31
C VAL A 117 -15.82 3.07 -4.76
N GLU A 118 -16.28 1.90 -4.30
CA GLU A 118 -17.62 1.70 -3.75
C GLU A 118 -17.89 2.61 -2.53
N LYS A 119 -19.03 3.33 -2.52
CA LYS A 119 -19.33 4.36 -1.50
C LYS A 119 -19.41 3.79 -0.08
N SER A 120 -19.88 2.55 0.06
CA SER A 120 -19.90 1.86 1.36
C SER A 120 -18.48 1.51 1.83
N ALA A 121 -17.61 1.02 0.94
CA ALA A 121 -16.21 0.73 1.26
C ALA A 121 -15.44 2.00 1.66
N GLN A 122 -15.64 3.10 0.95
CA GLN A 122 -15.00 4.37 1.28
C GLN A 122 -15.37 4.90 2.66
N ARG A 123 -16.62 4.71 3.11
CA ARG A 123 -17.06 5.08 4.46
C ARG A 123 -16.35 4.24 5.53
N ILE A 124 -16.21 2.93 5.31
CA ILE A 124 -15.48 2.05 6.24
C ILE A 124 -14.01 2.44 6.32
N PHE A 125 -13.33 2.61 5.18
CA PHE A 125 -11.91 3.00 5.19
C PHE A 125 -11.67 4.39 5.77
N LEU A 126 -12.62 5.33 5.61
CA LEU A 126 -12.56 6.62 6.28
C LEU A 126 -12.71 6.48 7.80
N GLY A 127 -13.66 5.67 8.27
CA GLY A 127 -13.84 5.38 9.70
C GLY A 127 -12.60 4.73 10.32
N LEU A 128 -12.00 3.75 9.64
CA LEU A 128 -10.75 3.12 10.06
C LEU A 128 -9.58 4.11 10.09
N LEU A 129 -9.53 5.07 9.16
CA LEU A 129 -8.50 6.09 9.12
C LEU A 129 -8.62 7.06 10.30
N ILE A 130 -9.84 7.49 10.63
CA ILE A 130 -10.09 8.34 11.82
C ILE A 130 -9.70 7.60 13.09
N TRP A 131 -10.13 6.33 13.23
CA TRP A 131 -9.77 5.48 14.35
C TRP A 131 -8.26 5.30 14.48
N MET A 132 -7.57 4.96 13.39
CA MET A 132 -6.12 4.75 13.38
C MET A 132 -5.36 6.04 13.71
N THR A 133 -5.90 7.20 13.33
CA THR A 133 -5.33 8.51 13.68
C THR A 133 -5.44 8.78 15.18
N ALA A 134 -6.62 8.53 15.77
CA ALA A 134 -6.80 8.66 17.21
C ALA A 134 -5.91 7.68 18.00
N TYR A 135 -5.85 6.42 17.56
CA TYR A 135 -4.97 5.41 18.13
C TYR A 135 -3.49 5.78 17.99
N GLY A 136 -3.07 6.29 16.83
CA GLY A 136 -1.70 6.72 16.57
C GLY A 136 -1.27 7.89 17.46
N LEU A 137 -2.16 8.88 17.64
CA LEU A 137 -1.93 9.99 18.57
C LEU A 137 -1.80 9.49 20.01
N PHE A 138 -2.66 8.56 20.43
CA PHE A 138 -2.56 7.92 21.74
C PHE A 138 -1.23 7.17 21.93
N CYS A 139 -0.80 6.38 20.95
CA CYS A 139 0.49 5.67 21.00
C CYS A 139 1.67 6.64 21.09
N PHE A 140 1.65 7.71 20.28
CA PHE A 140 2.72 8.71 20.27
C PHE A 140 2.84 9.42 21.63
N TRP A 141 1.71 9.89 22.18
CA TRP A 141 1.70 10.59 23.45
C TRP A 141 2.05 9.68 24.63
N SER A 142 1.54 8.44 24.63
CA SER A 142 1.86 7.46 25.68
C SER A 142 3.33 7.00 25.63
N SER A 143 3.95 6.95 24.45
CA SER A 143 5.37 6.60 24.29
C SER A 143 6.30 7.72 24.76
N ILE A 144 5.93 9.00 24.56
CA ILE A 144 6.73 10.15 25.00
C ILE A 144 6.55 10.39 26.50
N ILE A 145 5.30 10.33 26.98
CA ILE A 145 4.92 10.66 28.36
C ILE A 145 4.73 9.38 29.18
N THR A 146 5.53 8.34 28.93
CA THR A 146 5.50 7.12 29.76
C THR A 146 5.90 7.45 31.20
N CYS A 147 6.80 8.42 31.39
CA CYS A 147 7.19 8.96 32.68
C CYS A 147 7.04 10.49 32.68
N VAL A 148 6.64 11.06 33.81
CA VAL A 148 6.57 12.50 34.06
C VAL A 148 7.46 12.83 35.25
N PRO A 149 8.60 13.53 35.05
CA PRO A 149 9.16 14.01 33.78
C PRO A 149 9.78 12.89 32.92
N VAL A 150 9.91 13.11 31.60
CA VAL A 150 10.45 12.09 30.65
C VAL A 150 11.85 11.62 31.04
N ALA A 151 12.66 12.50 31.63
CA ALA A 151 14.01 12.15 32.11
C ALA A 151 14.02 11.04 33.16
N LYS A 152 12.92 10.87 33.91
CA LYS A 152 12.74 9.77 34.87
C LYS A 152 12.73 8.39 34.19
N TYR A 153 12.57 8.33 32.87
CA TYR A 153 12.63 7.07 32.14
C TYR A 153 13.99 6.35 32.27
N TRP A 154 15.08 7.12 32.28
CA TRP A 154 16.46 6.60 32.39
C TRP A 154 17.19 7.02 33.67
N ASP A 155 16.60 7.91 34.48
CA ASP A 155 17.16 8.37 35.74
C ASP A 155 16.12 8.28 36.87
N ASP A 156 16.17 7.20 37.64
CA ASP A 156 15.25 6.95 38.75
C ASP A 156 15.44 7.91 39.95
N SER A 157 16.53 8.68 39.98
CA SER A 157 16.76 9.68 41.04
C SER A 157 15.82 10.89 40.94
N ILE A 158 15.19 11.09 39.78
CA ILE A 158 14.32 12.24 39.53
C ILE A 158 12.92 12.00 40.15
N PRO A 159 12.40 12.94 40.95
CA PRO A 159 11.05 12.84 41.51
C PRO A 159 9.99 12.91 40.40
N GLY A 160 8.94 12.11 40.52
CA GLY A 160 7.89 11.99 39.51
C GLY A 160 7.25 10.61 39.48
N GLY A 161 6.34 10.40 38.52
CA GLY A 161 5.60 9.15 38.34
C GLY A 161 5.83 8.55 36.95
N CYS A 162 5.76 7.22 36.86
CA CYS A 162 5.81 6.48 35.60
C CYS A 162 4.58 5.56 35.51
N ILE A 163 4.04 5.42 34.30
CA ILE A 163 3.08 4.37 33.98
C ILE A 163 3.83 3.04 33.93
N ASP A 164 3.16 1.96 34.35
CA ASP A 164 3.69 0.60 34.21
C ASP A 164 3.96 0.29 32.72
N ARG A 165 5.25 0.19 32.38
CA ARG A 165 5.74 -0.03 31.02
C ARG A 165 5.24 -1.34 30.45
N SER A 166 5.20 -2.38 31.28
CA SER A 166 4.78 -3.72 30.89
C SER A 166 3.31 -3.70 30.50
N ASN A 167 2.44 -3.17 31.38
CA ASN A 167 1.01 -3.10 31.13
C ASN A 167 0.67 -2.22 29.92
N LEU A 168 1.38 -1.09 29.76
CA LEU A 168 1.22 -0.21 28.61
C LEU A 168 1.59 -0.95 27.31
N HIS A 169 2.75 -1.62 27.25
CA HIS A 169 3.17 -2.35 26.06
C HIS A 169 2.23 -3.51 25.72
N TYR A 170 1.69 -4.22 26.72
CA TYR A 170 0.68 -5.27 26.50
C TYR A 170 -0.61 -4.72 25.90
N ALA A 171 -1.13 -3.63 26.47
CA ALA A 171 -2.34 -3.00 25.97
C ALA A 171 -2.15 -2.53 24.52
N LEU A 172 -1.03 -1.85 24.24
CA LEU A 172 -0.69 -1.39 22.90
C LEU A 172 -0.54 -2.54 21.92
N ALA A 173 0.12 -3.63 22.30
CA ALA A 173 0.28 -4.82 21.47
C ALA A 173 -1.07 -5.50 21.17
N GLY A 174 -1.97 -5.60 22.16
CA GLY A 174 -3.33 -6.11 21.97
C GLY A 174 -4.14 -5.28 20.98
N PHE A 175 -4.18 -3.96 21.16
CA PHE A 175 -4.84 -3.05 20.20
C PHE A 175 -4.22 -3.11 18.81
N ASN A 176 -2.90 -3.29 18.70
CA ASN A 176 -2.23 -3.45 17.42
C ASN A 176 -2.72 -4.69 16.65
N ILE A 177 -2.84 -5.83 17.33
CA ILE A 177 -3.38 -7.07 16.72
C ILE A 177 -4.83 -6.87 16.28
N VAL A 178 -5.67 -6.23 17.11
CA VAL A 178 -7.05 -5.91 16.74
C VAL A 178 -7.10 -5.03 15.50
N ASN A 179 -6.23 -4.02 15.42
CA ASN A 179 -6.11 -3.14 14.27
C ASN A 179 -5.67 -3.91 13.01
N ASP A 180 -4.76 -4.87 13.13
CA ASP A 180 -4.31 -5.70 12.00
C ASP A 180 -5.44 -6.59 11.49
N ILE A 181 -6.18 -7.23 12.39
CA ILE A 181 -7.37 -8.03 12.06
C ILE A 181 -8.44 -7.16 11.40
N ALA A 182 -8.68 -5.95 11.92
CA ALA A 182 -9.65 -5.03 11.34
C ALA A 182 -9.28 -4.64 9.90
N LEU A 183 -8.00 -4.33 9.64
CA LEU A 183 -7.49 -4.06 8.30
C LEU A 183 -7.56 -5.28 7.38
N LEU A 184 -7.33 -6.47 7.93
CA LEU A 184 -7.47 -7.73 7.20
C LEU A 184 -8.92 -7.99 6.85
N VAL A 185 -9.88 -7.83 7.76
CA VAL A 185 -11.28 -8.18 7.49
C VAL A 185 -11.99 -7.13 6.63
N ALA A 186 -11.62 -5.85 6.74
CA ALA A 186 -12.28 -4.73 6.06
C ALA A 186 -12.56 -4.91 4.55
N PRO A 187 -11.66 -5.47 3.73
CA PRO A 187 -11.90 -5.60 2.30
C PRO A 187 -12.70 -6.86 1.94
N ILE A 188 -12.82 -7.89 2.81
CA ILE A 188 -13.43 -9.19 2.48
C ILE A 188 -14.87 -9.05 1.94
N PRO A 189 -15.78 -8.29 2.58
CA PRO A 189 -17.17 -8.20 2.11
C PRO A 189 -17.27 -7.62 0.70
N TYR A 190 -16.40 -6.65 0.38
CA TYR A 190 -16.37 -5.99 -0.93
C TYR A 190 -15.82 -6.86 -2.05
N LEU A 191 -15.13 -7.94 -1.70
CA LEU A 191 -14.50 -8.85 -2.67
C LEU A 191 -15.35 -10.03 -3.05
N LYS A 192 -16.32 -10.38 -2.20
CA LYS A 192 -17.30 -11.41 -2.53
C LYS A 192 -18.29 -10.93 -3.60
N ASN A 193 -18.53 -9.63 -3.68
CA ASN A 193 -19.58 -9.04 -4.53
C ASN A 193 -19.07 -8.45 -5.85
N LEU A 194 -17.76 -8.36 -6.08
CA LEU A 194 -17.19 -7.74 -7.27
C LEU A 194 -16.69 -8.80 -8.24
N GLN A 195 -17.18 -8.78 -9.48
CA GLN A 195 -16.75 -9.66 -10.59
C GLN A 195 -15.33 -9.29 -11.06
N ILE A 196 -14.33 -9.55 -10.21
CA ILE A 196 -12.94 -9.19 -10.45
C ILE A 196 -12.29 -10.23 -11.38
N PRO A 197 -11.56 -9.82 -12.43
CA PRO A 197 -10.79 -10.75 -13.27
C PRO A 197 -9.78 -11.55 -12.43
N ARG A 198 -9.64 -12.85 -12.70
CA ARG A 198 -8.83 -13.82 -11.89
C ARG A 198 -7.44 -13.29 -11.50
N LYS A 199 -6.79 -12.54 -12.39
CA LYS A 199 -5.47 -11.91 -12.17
C LYS A 199 -5.47 -10.89 -11.03
N ALA A 200 -6.51 -10.07 -10.91
CA ALA A 200 -6.64 -9.09 -9.83
C ALA A 200 -7.08 -9.75 -8.50
N LYS A 201 -7.84 -10.86 -8.59
CA LYS A 201 -8.20 -11.67 -7.41
C LYS A 201 -6.97 -12.32 -6.75
N MET A 202 -6.00 -12.77 -7.54
CA MET A 202 -4.80 -13.45 -7.02
C MET A 202 -3.86 -12.50 -6.26
N VAL A 203 -3.62 -11.30 -6.79
CA VAL A 203 -2.84 -10.24 -6.09
C VAL A 203 -3.47 -9.91 -4.75
N LEU A 204 -4.80 -9.87 -4.74
CA LEU A 204 -5.53 -9.55 -3.54
C LEU A 204 -5.41 -10.66 -2.50
N ILE A 205 -5.61 -11.92 -2.87
CA ILE A 205 -5.36 -13.08 -1.99
C ILE A 205 -3.94 -13.02 -1.42
N ALA A 206 -2.94 -12.65 -2.22
CA ALA A 206 -1.56 -12.51 -1.74
C ALA A 206 -1.44 -11.41 -0.66
N VAL A 207 -2.07 -10.25 -0.85
CA VAL A 207 -2.09 -9.15 0.14
C VAL A 207 -2.78 -9.59 1.43
N PHE A 208 -3.90 -10.32 1.33
CA PHE A 208 -4.58 -10.90 2.50
C PHE A 208 -3.74 -11.93 3.23
N ALA A 209 -3.07 -12.82 2.50
CA ALA A 209 -2.18 -13.83 3.06
C ALA A 209 -0.99 -13.17 3.79
N CYS A 210 -0.40 -12.14 3.20
CA CYS A 210 0.67 -11.37 3.83
C CYS A 210 0.18 -10.62 5.08
N GLY A 211 -1.04 -10.04 5.05
CA GLY A 211 -1.68 -9.46 6.23
C GLY A 211 -1.90 -10.48 7.35
N GLY A 212 -2.36 -11.69 7.00
CA GLY A 212 -2.55 -12.78 7.97
C GLY A 212 -1.22 -13.24 8.58
N PHE A 213 -0.17 -13.33 7.77
CA PHE A 213 1.18 -13.61 8.26
C PHE A 213 1.68 -12.53 9.22
N ALA A 214 1.45 -11.25 8.92
CA ALA A 214 1.79 -10.15 9.84
C ALA A 214 1.05 -10.27 11.19
N CYS A 215 -0.23 -10.66 11.19
CA CYS A 215 -0.97 -10.93 12.43
C CYS A 215 -0.35 -12.07 13.25
N ILE A 216 0.11 -13.15 12.60
CA ILE A 216 0.77 -14.28 13.29
C ILE A 216 2.05 -13.80 13.95
N VAL A 217 2.86 -13.03 13.22
CA VAL A 217 4.10 -12.42 13.74
C VAL A 217 3.81 -11.52 14.94
N ALA A 218 2.75 -10.70 14.88
CA ALA A 218 2.33 -9.83 15.97
C ALA A 218 1.96 -10.62 17.24
N ILE A 219 1.28 -11.76 17.09
CA ILE A 219 0.93 -12.68 18.20
C ILE A 219 2.20 -13.29 18.80
N ILE A 220 3.14 -13.75 17.98
CA ILE A 220 4.40 -14.31 18.46
C ILE A 220 5.19 -13.25 19.24
N ARG A 221 5.24 -12.01 18.75
CA ARG A 221 5.86 -10.92 19.50
C ARG A 221 5.16 -10.68 20.84
N LEU A 222 3.82 -10.68 20.89
CA LEU A 222 3.09 -10.53 22.14
C LEU A 222 3.48 -11.61 23.16
N HIS A 223 3.68 -12.84 22.69
CA HIS A 223 4.21 -13.92 23.52
C HIS A 223 5.66 -13.67 23.96
N SER A 224 6.54 -13.18 23.10
CA SER A 224 7.91 -12.80 23.49
C SER A 224 7.94 -11.67 24.53
N LEU A 225 7.05 -10.68 24.38
CA LEU A 225 6.85 -9.63 25.36
C LEU A 225 6.38 -10.21 26.70
N TYR A 226 5.52 -11.24 26.65
CA TYR A 226 5.07 -11.93 27.84
C TYR A 226 6.20 -12.63 28.59
N VAL A 227 6.97 -13.45 27.87
CA VAL A 227 8.12 -14.15 28.43
C VAL A 227 9.14 -13.18 29.02
N ASN A 228 9.36 -12.03 28.38
CA ASN A 228 10.27 -11.00 28.88
C ASN A 228 9.77 -10.35 30.18
N ASN A 229 8.49 -9.99 30.25
CA ASN A 229 7.93 -9.33 31.43
C ASN A 229 7.82 -10.28 32.63
N SER A 230 7.71 -11.59 32.40
CA SER A 230 7.75 -12.62 33.45
C SER A 230 9.17 -13.02 33.86
N ALA A 231 10.20 -12.60 33.13
CA ALA A 231 11.60 -12.90 33.45
C ALA A 231 12.15 -11.94 34.52
N PRO A 232 13.09 -12.39 35.36
CA PRO A 232 13.77 -11.50 36.30
C PRO A 232 14.53 -10.39 35.57
N ILE A 233 14.68 -9.23 36.21
CA ILE A 233 15.14 -7.98 35.57
C ILE A 233 16.48 -8.14 34.84
N ASN A 234 17.39 -8.92 35.42
CA ASN A 234 18.70 -9.26 34.85
C ASN A 234 18.63 -10.09 33.55
N GLU A 235 17.53 -10.80 33.31
CA GLU A 235 17.30 -11.62 32.13
C GLU A 235 16.45 -10.91 31.05
N GLN A 236 15.86 -9.74 31.35
CA GLN A 236 15.07 -8.98 30.39
C GLN A 236 15.89 -8.55 29.15
N PRO A 237 17.13 -8.05 29.26
CA PRO A 237 17.93 -7.71 28.07
C PRO A 237 18.25 -8.92 27.19
N ILE A 238 18.28 -10.11 27.80
CA ILE A 238 18.49 -11.39 27.13
C ILE A 238 17.25 -11.80 26.33
N LYS A 239 16.06 -11.74 26.93
CA LYS A 239 14.78 -12.09 26.29
C LYS A 239 14.30 -11.01 25.31
N GLY A 240 14.75 -9.78 25.49
CA GLY A 240 14.48 -8.64 24.60
C GLY A 240 15.00 -8.82 23.17
N VAL A 241 15.97 -9.71 22.94
CA VAL A 241 16.45 -10.06 21.59
C VAL A 241 15.32 -10.61 20.72
N ASP A 242 14.49 -11.48 21.28
CA ASP A 242 13.36 -12.08 20.55
C ASP A 242 12.31 -11.00 20.22
N ILE A 243 12.04 -10.08 21.15
CA ILE A 243 11.12 -8.97 20.93
C ILE A 243 11.60 -8.08 19.77
N ALA A 244 12.89 -7.72 19.77
CA ALA A 244 13.48 -6.91 18.71
C ALA A 244 13.42 -7.64 17.35
N LEU A 245 13.68 -8.94 17.34
CA LEU A 245 13.65 -9.77 16.13
C LEU A 245 12.26 -9.81 15.53
N TRP A 246 11.25 -10.15 16.33
CA TRP A 246 9.87 -10.23 15.86
C TRP A 246 9.32 -8.86 15.47
N SER A 247 9.68 -7.79 16.20
CA SER A 247 9.28 -6.42 15.85
C SER A 247 9.86 -5.98 14.51
N GLY A 248 11.16 -6.26 14.27
CA GLY A 248 11.81 -5.97 13.00
C GLY A 248 11.21 -6.76 11.84
N LEU A 249 10.91 -8.04 12.06
CA LEU A 249 10.27 -8.88 11.04
C LEU A 249 8.85 -8.39 10.71
N GLU A 250 8.06 -8.03 11.73
CA GLU A 250 6.70 -7.50 11.57
C GLU A 250 6.68 -6.25 10.68
N ILE A 251 7.47 -5.21 11.02
CA ILE A 251 7.45 -3.94 10.29
C ILE A 251 7.96 -4.09 8.86
N ASN A 252 9.02 -4.88 8.64
CA ASN A 252 9.57 -5.07 7.30
C ASN A 252 8.62 -5.88 6.41
N VAL A 253 7.99 -6.93 6.95
CA VAL A 253 7.01 -7.73 6.21
C VAL A 253 5.75 -6.92 5.91
N ALA A 254 5.29 -6.07 6.83
CA ALA A 254 4.19 -5.15 6.59
C ALA A 254 4.51 -4.16 5.44
N ILE A 255 5.73 -3.61 5.40
CA ILE A 255 6.18 -2.72 4.30
C ILE A 255 6.19 -3.46 2.97
N ILE A 256 6.75 -4.67 2.92
CA ILE A 256 6.80 -5.50 1.72
C ILE A 256 5.37 -5.81 1.23
N CYS A 257 4.49 -6.21 2.14
CA CYS A 257 3.07 -6.48 1.87
C CYS A 257 2.37 -5.25 1.27
N ALA A 258 2.56 -4.08 1.88
CA ALA A 258 2.00 -2.83 1.40
C ALA A 258 2.49 -2.49 -0.03
N CYS A 259 3.66 -2.96 -0.46
CA CYS A 259 4.15 -2.71 -1.81
C CYS A 259 3.50 -3.58 -2.89
N VAL A 260 3.04 -4.79 -2.54
CA VAL A 260 2.51 -5.79 -3.49
C VAL A 260 1.44 -5.24 -4.46
N PRO A 261 0.40 -4.50 -4.03
CA PRO A 261 -0.63 -4.04 -4.95
C PRO A 261 -0.11 -3.03 -5.98
N ALA A 262 0.89 -2.21 -5.60
CA ALA A 262 1.46 -1.19 -6.48
C ALA A 262 2.41 -1.78 -7.53
N LEU A 263 2.97 -2.97 -7.28
CA LEU A 263 3.88 -3.67 -8.19
C LEU A 263 3.16 -4.42 -9.33
N LYS A 264 1.84 -4.59 -9.25
CA LYS A 264 1.02 -5.26 -10.27
C LYS A 264 1.35 -4.86 -11.73
N PRO A 265 1.35 -3.57 -12.13
CA PRO A 265 1.65 -3.19 -13.51
C PRO A 265 3.09 -3.51 -13.93
N LEU A 266 4.04 -3.53 -13.00
CA LEU A 266 5.43 -3.93 -13.27
C LEU A 266 5.51 -5.41 -13.61
N PHE A 267 4.88 -6.28 -12.82
CA PHE A 267 4.84 -7.72 -13.11
C PHE A 267 4.15 -8.02 -14.45
N VAL A 268 3.08 -7.30 -14.80
CA VAL A 268 2.39 -7.47 -16.09
C VAL A 268 3.27 -7.06 -17.27
N LYS A 269 4.10 -6.01 -17.11
CA LYS A 269 4.96 -5.49 -18.19
C LYS A 269 6.21 -6.33 -18.41
N PHE A 270 6.90 -6.73 -17.33
CA PHE A 270 8.21 -7.38 -17.43
C PHE A 270 8.15 -8.91 -17.38
N PHE A 271 7.11 -9.49 -16.77
CA PHE A 271 6.97 -10.94 -16.62
C PHE A 271 5.64 -11.46 -17.17
N PRO A 272 5.30 -11.20 -18.45
CA PRO A 272 4.05 -11.67 -19.04
C PRO A 272 3.93 -13.20 -19.00
N ARG A 273 5.07 -13.91 -19.10
CA ARG A 273 5.14 -15.39 -19.12
C ARG A 273 4.89 -16.05 -17.75
N LEU A 274 5.33 -15.43 -16.64
CA LEU A 274 5.06 -15.94 -15.28
C LEU A 274 3.56 -15.81 -14.95
N ILE A 275 2.91 -14.76 -15.43
CA ILE A 275 1.47 -14.53 -15.23
C ILE A 275 0.63 -15.46 -16.11
N SER A 276 1.08 -15.79 -17.33
CA SER A 276 0.40 -16.78 -18.18
C SER A 276 0.59 -18.23 -17.70
N SER A 277 1.68 -18.53 -16.98
CA SER A 277 1.88 -19.84 -16.35
C SER A 277 0.97 -20.08 -15.14
N LEU A 278 0.59 -19.01 -14.42
CA LEU A 278 -0.32 -19.07 -13.27
C LEU A 278 -1.80 -19.00 -13.68
N GLY A 279 -2.09 -18.53 -14.89
CA GLY A 279 -3.40 -18.58 -15.52
C GLY A 279 -3.44 -19.71 -16.54
N GLY A 280 -3.69 -20.93 -16.07
CA GLY A 280 -4.01 -22.06 -16.93
C GLY A 280 -5.31 -21.80 -17.70
N ASP A 281 -5.22 -20.99 -18.75
CA ASP A 281 -6.22 -20.98 -19.80
C ASP A 281 -5.98 -22.25 -20.61
N SER A 282 -6.69 -23.31 -20.22
CA SER A 282 -7.06 -24.40 -21.13
C SER A 282 -7.88 -23.78 -22.25
N ALA A 283 -7.22 -23.12 -23.19
CA ALA A 283 -7.77 -22.78 -24.48
C ALA A 283 -8.05 -24.11 -25.17
N LYS A 284 -9.27 -24.63 -24.96
CA LYS A 284 -9.87 -25.60 -25.86
C LYS A 284 -9.90 -24.93 -27.24
N ARG A 285 -8.86 -25.16 -28.03
CA ARG A 285 -8.88 -24.99 -29.48
C ARG A 285 -10.00 -25.90 -30.00
N SER A 286 -11.22 -25.41 -30.08
CA SER A 286 -12.23 -26.04 -30.91
C SER A 286 -11.76 -25.88 -32.35
N ARG A 287 -11.12 -26.93 -32.88
CA ARG A 287 -10.99 -27.12 -34.32
C ARG A 287 -12.42 -27.27 -34.87
N THR A 288 -13.03 -26.18 -35.27
CA THR A 288 -14.22 -26.23 -36.12
C THR A 288 -13.72 -26.56 -37.52
N GLY A 289 -13.86 -27.83 -37.91
CA GLY A 289 -13.62 -28.28 -39.28
C GLY A 289 -14.57 -27.55 -40.22
N ARG A 290 -13.99 -26.77 -41.14
CA ARG A 290 -14.70 -26.11 -42.23
C ARG A 290 -14.83 -27.14 -43.36
N SER A 291 -15.99 -27.78 -43.50
CA SER A 291 -16.33 -28.52 -44.73
C SER A 291 -16.86 -27.53 -45.76
N THR A 292 -16.15 -27.42 -46.86
CA THR A 292 -16.45 -26.62 -48.04
C THR A 292 -17.30 -27.47 -49.00
N GLN A 293 -18.53 -27.03 -49.28
CA GLN A 293 -19.40 -27.39 -50.42
C GLN A 293 -20.69 -26.57 -50.19
N GLY A 294 -21.29 -25.80 -51.09
CA GLY A 294 -21.16 -25.57 -52.52
C GLY A 294 -22.49 -24.93 -52.97
N SER A 295 -22.43 -24.02 -53.94
CA SER A 295 -23.52 -23.52 -54.83
C SER A 295 -24.76 -22.77 -54.29
N LEU A 296 -24.73 -21.46 -54.59
CA LEU A 296 -25.71 -20.60 -55.32
C LEU A 296 -27.09 -20.20 -54.71
N PRO A 297 -27.55 -18.96 -55.02
CA PRO A 297 -28.68 -18.30 -54.37
C PRO A 297 -30.00 -18.43 -55.16
N LEU A 298 -31.15 -18.38 -54.46
CA LEU A 298 -32.42 -18.08 -55.11
C LEU A 298 -33.37 -17.30 -54.19
N ARG A 299 -33.86 -16.23 -54.81
CA ARG A 299 -34.77 -15.16 -54.41
C ARG A 299 -36.22 -15.67 -54.36
N SER A 300 -37.01 -15.32 -53.34
CA SER A 300 -38.37 -14.75 -53.49
C SER A 300 -39.14 -14.58 -52.17
N PHE A 301 -39.88 -13.46 -52.13
CA PHE A 301 -41.23 -13.27 -51.58
C PHE A 301 -41.51 -13.37 -50.07
N ASP A 302 -41.65 -12.16 -49.50
CA ASP A 302 -42.83 -11.65 -48.78
C ASP A 302 -43.75 -12.65 -48.06
N HIS A 303 -43.73 -12.60 -46.72
CA HIS A 303 -44.96 -12.77 -45.96
C HIS A 303 -44.94 -11.94 -44.67
N ARG A 304 -46.08 -11.30 -44.44
CA ARG A 304 -46.38 -10.29 -43.43
C ARG A 304 -47.00 -10.95 -42.20
N ASN A 305 -46.80 -10.31 -41.04
CA ASN A 305 -47.45 -10.49 -39.74
C ASN A 305 -47.00 -11.67 -38.86
N HIS A 306 -46.46 -11.35 -37.68
CA HIS A 306 -47.26 -11.43 -36.44
C HIS A 306 -46.56 -10.65 -35.31
N TYR A 307 -47.40 -9.94 -34.54
CA TYR A 307 -47.05 -9.28 -33.29
C TYR A 307 -46.59 -10.30 -32.24
N GLU A 308 -45.42 -10.09 -31.64
CA GLU A 308 -45.17 -10.55 -30.28
C GLU A 308 -44.33 -9.53 -29.52
N ARG A 309 -44.83 -9.22 -28.32
CA ARG A 309 -44.46 -8.11 -27.45
C ARG A 309 -43.76 -8.73 -26.25
N GLU A 310 -42.43 -8.76 -26.22
CA GLU A 310 -41.69 -9.15 -25.02
C GLU A 310 -40.68 -8.11 -24.52
N ARG A 311 -40.60 -8.09 -23.20
CA ARG A 311 -40.18 -7.05 -22.25
C ARG A 311 -38.72 -6.60 -22.34
N LYS A 312 -38.53 -5.31 -22.02
CA LYS A 312 -37.28 -4.64 -21.64
C LYS A 312 -36.42 -5.43 -20.64
N GLN A 313 -35.13 -5.58 -20.94
CA GLN A 313 -34.04 -5.48 -19.96
C GLN A 313 -32.95 -4.55 -20.54
N PRO A 314 -32.61 -3.41 -19.92
CA PRO A 314 -31.48 -2.61 -20.36
C PRO A 314 -30.18 -3.25 -19.88
N GLY A 315 -29.48 -3.94 -20.78
CA GLY A 315 -28.10 -4.34 -20.58
C GLY A 315 -27.21 -3.10 -20.56
N ILE A 316 -26.39 -2.97 -19.51
CA ILE A 316 -25.41 -1.91 -19.37
C ILE A 316 -24.30 -2.14 -20.39
N GLU A 317 -24.20 -1.24 -21.36
CA GLU A 317 -23.16 -1.18 -22.39
C GLU A 317 -21.86 -0.66 -21.75
N ILE A 318 -20.85 -1.53 -21.66
CA ILE A 318 -19.50 -1.14 -21.23
C ILE A 318 -18.81 -0.44 -22.42
N GLN A 319 -18.78 0.89 -22.40
CA GLN A 319 -17.96 1.65 -23.35
C GLN A 319 -16.47 1.45 -23.07
N VAL A 320 -15.81 0.66 -23.91
CA VAL A 320 -14.34 0.60 -23.98
C VAL A 320 -13.87 1.74 -24.87
N ARG A 321 -13.62 2.91 -24.28
CA ARG A 321 -12.97 4.03 -24.98
C ARG A 321 -11.47 3.98 -24.73
N GLN A 322 -10.73 3.31 -25.63
CA GLN A 322 -9.39 3.70 -26.08
C GLN A 322 -8.87 2.68 -27.10
N SER A 323 -9.16 2.90 -28.37
CA SER A 323 -8.35 2.36 -29.46
C SER A 323 -7.05 3.15 -29.53
N PHE A 324 -5.94 2.52 -29.15
CA PHE A 324 -4.61 2.99 -29.54
C PHE A 324 -4.46 2.63 -31.02
N GLU A 325 -4.59 3.61 -31.92
CA GLU A 325 -4.15 3.44 -33.30
C GLU A 325 -2.63 3.41 -33.32
N MET A 326 -2.09 2.21 -33.55
CA MET A 326 -0.68 2.03 -33.87
C MET A 326 -0.52 2.27 -35.37
N LYS A 327 -0.08 3.47 -35.76
CA LYS A 327 0.24 3.76 -37.15
C LYS A 327 1.57 3.06 -37.48
N THR A 328 1.47 1.95 -38.21
CA THR A 328 2.62 1.29 -38.83
C THR A 328 3.22 2.22 -39.89
N MET A 329 4.47 2.64 -39.69
CA MET A 329 5.28 3.26 -40.74
C MET A 329 5.67 2.17 -41.74
N ALA A 330 5.11 2.21 -42.93
CA ALA A 330 5.70 1.57 -44.09
C ALA A 330 6.81 2.50 -44.60
N THR A 331 8.05 2.05 -44.56
CA THR A 331 9.14 2.64 -45.34
C THR A 331 9.10 2.00 -46.71
N ASP A 332 8.77 2.76 -47.74
CA ASP A 332 9.10 2.39 -49.11
C ASP A 332 9.87 3.55 -49.73
N GLY A 333 11.05 3.22 -50.26
CA GLY A 333 11.87 4.15 -51.00
C GLY A 333 11.35 4.28 -52.42
N ASP A 334 11.36 5.50 -52.95
CA ASP A 334 12.05 5.76 -54.21
C ASP A 334 12.10 7.27 -54.49
N ASN A 335 13.17 7.64 -55.19
CA ASN A 335 13.55 8.97 -55.60
C ASN A 335 12.51 9.63 -56.53
N ASP A 336 12.35 10.95 -56.40
CA ASP A 336 12.79 11.95 -57.38
C ASP A 336 11.90 13.22 -57.39
N SER A 337 12.57 14.35 -57.57
CA SER A 337 12.11 15.63 -58.13
C SER A 337 11.13 16.55 -57.37
N GLU A 338 11.76 17.52 -56.69
CA GLU A 338 11.64 18.98 -56.88
C GLU A 338 10.30 19.76 -56.71
N LYS A 339 10.47 20.87 -55.96
CA LYS A 339 9.87 22.23 -56.08
C LYS A 339 8.72 22.65 -55.14
N ASN A 340 9.14 23.49 -54.17
CA ASN A 340 8.56 24.76 -53.71
C ASN A 340 7.10 24.78 -53.18
N LEU A 341 6.91 25.19 -51.92
CA LEU A 341 6.56 26.58 -51.57
C LEU A 341 6.25 26.74 -50.05
N VAL A 342 6.98 27.68 -49.44
CA VAL A 342 6.56 28.64 -48.40
C VAL A 342 6.44 28.20 -46.93
N THR A 343 7.36 28.80 -46.17
CA THR A 343 7.38 29.09 -44.72
C THR A 343 6.24 29.98 -44.24
N ALA A 344 5.71 29.76 -43.02
CA ALA A 344 5.65 30.76 -41.93
C ALA A 344 4.60 30.47 -40.84
N HIS A 345 5.06 30.64 -39.59
CA HIS A 345 4.41 31.19 -38.39
C HIS A 345 3.21 30.51 -37.68
N GLU A 346 3.52 30.18 -36.40
CA GLU A 346 2.86 30.59 -35.15
C GLU A 346 1.32 30.67 -35.03
N GLY A 347 0.84 30.10 -33.91
CA GLY A 347 -0.28 30.65 -33.17
C GLY A 347 -1.59 29.86 -33.27
N TRP A 348 -1.72 28.77 -32.52
CA TRP A 348 -3.01 28.10 -32.35
C TRP A 348 -3.71 28.55 -31.07
N LYS A 349 -4.61 29.54 -31.20
CA LYS A 349 -5.74 29.76 -30.28
C LYS A 349 -6.92 28.92 -30.78
N THR A 350 -7.44 28.02 -29.95
CA THR A 350 -8.74 27.39 -30.20
C THR A 350 -9.84 28.16 -29.48
N GLU A 351 -10.69 28.84 -30.24
CA GLU A 351 -12.04 29.22 -29.81
C GLU A 351 -13.00 28.07 -30.14
N CYS A 352 -13.83 27.72 -29.15
CA CYS A 352 -14.90 26.73 -29.27
C CYS A 352 -16.16 27.40 -29.82
N TYR A 353 -16.65 26.95 -30.97
CA TYR A 353 -18.03 27.21 -31.39
C TYR A 353 -18.88 25.97 -31.15
N ALA A 354 -19.91 26.14 -30.33
CA ALA A 354 -21.09 25.27 -30.29
C ALA A 354 -22.27 26.17 -30.63
N ASP A 355 -22.81 26.02 -31.84
CA ASP A 355 -24.01 26.70 -32.28
C ASP A 355 -25.22 25.79 -32.06
N GLY A 356 -26.29 26.36 -31.53
CA GLY A 356 -27.45 25.63 -31.00
C GLY A 356 -28.48 26.60 -30.44
N ALA A 357 -29.02 27.44 -31.32
CA ALA A 357 -30.04 28.45 -31.08
C ALA A 357 -31.30 27.91 -30.37
N ASN A 358 -31.74 28.59 -29.31
CA ASN A 358 -33.12 29.08 -29.17
C ASN A 358 -33.23 30.08 -28.00
N THR A 359 -33.19 31.38 -28.30
CA THR A 359 -33.52 32.47 -27.37
C THR A 359 -34.75 33.23 -27.85
N ARG A 360 -35.76 33.37 -27.00
CA ARG A 360 -36.74 34.45 -27.06
C ARG A 360 -36.87 35.09 -25.67
N VAL A 361 -36.38 36.31 -25.56
CA VAL A 361 -36.73 37.32 -24.55
C VAL A 361 -36.88 38.64 -25.31
N PRO A 362 -37.95 39.43 -25.11
CA PRO A 362 -37.99 40.81 -25.58
C PRO A 362 -37.62 41.81 -24.48
N SER A 363 -36.63 42.64 -24.83
CA SER A 363 -36.50 44.10 -24.68
C SER A 363 -36.93 44.85 -23.41
N THR A 364 -35.95 45.64 -22.98
CA THR A 364 -35.86 46.81 -22.08
C THR A 364 -36.88 47.94 -22.28
N ASP A 365 -37.22 48.63 -21.18
CA ASP A 365 -37.36 50.10 -21.04
C ASP A 365 -37.33 50.42 -19.53
N ARG A 366 -36.33 51.11 -18.97
CA ARG A 366 -36.05 52.56 -18.86
C ARG A 366 -37.05 53.34 -17.96
N HIS A 367 -36.46 54.02 -16.96
CA HIS A 367 -36.91 55.19 -16.18
C HIS A 367 -37.40 55.03 -14.71
N GLU A 368 -36.73 55.86 -13.88
CA GLU A 368 -37.19 56.59 -12.68
C GLU A 368 -37.27 55.91 -11.30
N ALA A 369 -36.37 56.38 -10.41
CA ALA A 369 -36.59 56.55 -8.96
C ALA A 369 -37.53 57.77 -8.71
N PRO A 370 -37.97 58.15 -7.48
CA PRO A 370 -37.54 57.71 -6.13
C PRO A 370 -38.69 57.60 -5.08
N THR A 371 -38.31 57.39 -3.79
CA THR A 371 -39.08 57.65 -2.53
C THR A 371 -40.35 56.81 -2.31
N VAL A 372 -40.57 56.14 -1.17
CA VAL A 372 -40.54 56.53 0.25
C VAL A 372 -40.20 55.33 1.12
#